data_AF-A0A965UYX7-F1
#
_entry.id   AF-A0A965UYX7-F1
#
_cell.length_a   1.000
_cell.length_b   1.000
_cell.length_c   1.000
_cell.angle_alpha   90.00
_cell.angle_beta   90.00
_cell.angle_gamma   90.00
#
_symmetry.space_group_name_H-M   'P 1'
#
loop_
_entity.id
_entity.type
_entity.pdbx_description
1 polymer ?
#
loop_
_entity_poly.entity_id
_entity_poly.type
_entity_poly.pdbx_seq_one_letter_code
_entity_poly.pdbx_strand_id
1 'polypeptide(L)'
;MRTNIDIDDKVMEAAMAAGGFKTKREAVDAGLRLVARRKVYDGLLALRGKLQWDDSDEAWAKVREQRALVANEAAPASYVASATKVAPPKRGRVT
;
A
#
# COMPACT_ATOMS: atom_id res chain seq x y z
N MET A 1 7.03 -17.27 3.93
CA MET A 1 8.10 -18.23 4.27
C MET A 1 7.76 -18.87 5.61
N ARG A 2 8.01 -20.18 5.80
CA ARG A 2 7.83 -20.83 7.10
C ARG A 2 9.18 -20.78 7.83
N THR A 3 9.18 -20.22 9.03
CA THR A 3 10.38 -20.03 9.85
C THR A 3 10.05 -20.48 11.26
N ASN A 4 11.01 -21.11 11.94
CA ASN A 4 10.89 -21.42 13.36
C ASN A 4 11.68 -20.38 14.14
N ILE A 5 11.05 -19.70 15.08
CA ILE A 5 11.63 -18.63 15.89
C ILE A 5 11.07 -18.72 17.31
N ASP A 6 11.92 -18.50 18.31
CA ASP A 6 11.50 -18.41 19.70
C ASP A 6 10.99 -16.98 19.99
N ILE A 7 9.81 -16.88 20.59
CA ILE A 7 9.14 -15.62 20.93
C ILE A 7 8.69 -15.70 22.39
N ASP A 8 8.84 -14.63 23.15
CA ASP A 8 8.31 -14.51 24.51
C ASP A 8 6.77 -14.67 24.51
N ASP A 9 6.27 -15.61 25.31
CA ASP A 9 4.84 -15.91 25.41
C ASP A 9 4.02 -14.71 25.88
N LYS A 10 4.55 -13.88 26.78
CA LYS A 10 3.86 -12.69 27.27
C LYS A 10 3.63 -11.68 26.15
N VAL A 11 4.61 -11.54 25.26
CA VAL A 11 4.51 -10.64 24.10
C VAL A 11 3.48 -11.18 23.11
N MET A 12 3.47 -12.50 22.87
CA MET A 12 2.50 -13.13 21.99
C MET A 12 1.07 -12.99 22.53
N GLU A 13 0.86 -13.24 23.83
CA GLU A 13 -0.44 -13.07 24.49
C GLU A 13 -0.94 -11.63 24.39
N ALA A 14 -0.07 -10.66 24.69
CA ALA A 14 -0.42 -9.24 24.56
C ALA A 14 -0.78 -8.87 23.12
N ALA A 15 -0.05 -9.37 22.12
CA ALA A 15 -0.33 -9.11 20.71
C ALA A 15 -1.65 -9.75 20.26
N MET A 16 -1.93 -10.99 20.69
CA MET A 16 -3.19 -11.68 20.39
C MET A 16 -4.38 -11.01 21.04
N ALA A 17 -4.27 -10.58 22.30
CA ALA A 17 -5.31 -9.87 23.03
C ALA A 17 -5.60 -8.49 22.42
N ALA A 18 -4.55 -7.72 22.08
CA ALA A 18 -4.69 -6.39 21.50
C ALA A 18 -5.28 -6.41 20.09
N GLY A 19 -4.93 -7.41 19.27
CA GLY A 19 -5.37 -7.51 17.89
C GLY A 19 -6.58 -8.42 17.64
N GLY A 20 -7.07 -9.14 18.66
CA GLY A 20 -8.18 -10.09 18.52
C GLY A 20 -7.88 -11.24 17.55
N PHE A 21 -6.62 -11.67 17.46
CA PHE A 21 -6.19 -12.68 16.49
C PHE A 21 -6.55 -14.09 16.93
N LYS A 22 -6.95 -14.94 15.98
CA LYS A 22 -7.28 -16.35 16.25
C LYS A 22 -6.05 -17.24 16.28
N THR A 23 -5.00 -16.86 15.55
CA THR A 23 -3.77 -17.66 15.43
C THR A 23 -2.52 -16.84 15.71
N LYS A 24 -1.47 -17.49 16.27
CA LYS A 24 -0.15 -16.87 16.49
C LYS A 24 0.46 -16.34 15.18
N ARG A 25 0.22 -17.03 14.05
CA ARG A 25 0.70 -16.60 12.72
C ARG A 25 0.12 -15.27 12.28
N GLU A 26 -1.19 -15.07 12.48
CA GLU A 26 -1.87 -13.82 12.13
C GLU A 26 -1.34 -12.66 12.96
N ALA A 27 -1.12 -12.87 14.25
CA ALA A 27 -0.54 -11.85 15.13
C ALA A 27 0.85 -11.42 14.67
N VAL A 28 1.70 -12.38 14.29
CA VAL A 28 3.05 -12.11 13.78
C VAL A 28 3.01 -11.36 12.44
N ASP A 29 2.16 -11.78 11.49
CA ASP A 29 2.04 -11.11 10.20
C ASP A 29 1.52 -9.67 10.36
N ALA A 30 0.52 -9.46 11.22
CA ALA A 30 0.02 -8.13 11.54
C ALA A 30 1.10 -7.23 12.17
N GLY A 31 1.89 -7.78 13.11
CA GLY A 31 3.02 -7.08 13.72
C GLY A 31 4.08 -6.65 12.70
N LEU A 32 4.47 -7.56 11.80
CA LEU A 32 5.45 -7.25 10.75
C LEU A 32 4.94 -6.18 9.77
N ARG A 33 3.66 -6.25 9.39
CA ARG A 33 3.02 -5.23 8.55
C ARG A 33 2.99 -3.87 9.23
N LEU A 34 2.77 -3.81 10.55
CA LEU A 34 2.80 -2.57 11.30
C LEU A 34 4.20 -1.94 11.29
N VAL A 35 5.24 -2.75 11.49
CA VAL A 35 6.64 -2.28 11.45
C VAL A 35 6.99 -1.75 10.06
N ALA A 36 6.58 -2.46 8.99
CA ALA A 36 6.81 -2.00 7.62
C ALA A 36 6.17 -0.62 7.33
N ARG A 37 5.00 -0.36 7.92
CA ARG A 37 4.29 0.92 7.77
C ARG A 37 4.84 2.04 8.66
N ARG A 38 5.66 1.71 9.66
CA ARG A 38 6.14 2.69 10.67
C ARG A 38 6.81 3.90 10.04
N LYS A 39 7.65 3.69 9.02
CA LYS A 39 8.35 4.79 8.34
C LYS A 39 7.42 5.75 7.61
N VAL A 40 6.30 5.26 7.09
CA VAL A 40 5.26 6.10 6.48
C VAL A 40 4.61 6.97 7.55
N TYR A 41 4.28 6.39 8.71
CA TYR A 41 3.73 7.14 9.83
C TYR A 41 4.71 8.19 10.38
N ASP A 42 6.00 7.86 10.46
CA ASP A 42 7.03 8.83 10.88
C ASP A 42 7.11 10.01 9.89
N GLY A 43 7.01 9.75 8.58
CA GLY A 43 6.97 10.78 7.55
C GLY A 43 5.73 11.68 7.66
N LEU A 44 4.56 11.09 7.90
CA LEU A 44 3.33 11.86 8.15
C LEU A 44 3.44 12.72 9.42
N LEU A 45 4.02 12.19 10.49
CA LEU A 45 4.24 12.94 11.72
C LEU A 45 5.21 14.11 11.50
N ALA A 46 6.23 13.94 10.65
CA ALA A 46 7.17 15.01 10.31
C ALA A 46 6.53 16.17 9.51
N LEU A 47 5.38 15.92 8.88
CA LEU A 47 4.58 16.95 8.20
C LEU A 47 3.64 17.71 9.15
N ARG A 48 3.50 17.24 10.40
CA ARG A 48 2.67 17.91 11.41
C ARG A 48 3.16 19.34 11.63
N GLY A 49 2.23 20.29 11.49
CA GLY A 49 2.52 21.73 11.65
C GLY A 49 3.23 22.39 10.46
N LYS A 50 3.62 21.62 9.44
CA LYS A 50 4.18 22.16 8.18
C LYS A 50 3.11 22.30 7.09
N LEU A 51 2.03 21.53 7.19
CA LEU A 51 0.91 21.59 6.27
C LEU A 51 0.10 22.87 6.55
N GLN A 52 0.02 23.74 5.55
CA GLN A 52 -0.92 24.85 5.56
C GLN A 52 -2.26 24.34 5.04
N TRP A 53 -3.26 24.29 5.92
CA TRP A 53 -4.64 24.03 5.54
C TRP A 53 -5.34 25.38 5.34
N ASP A 54 -5.97 25.56 4.19
CA ASP A 54 -6.78 26.73 3.87
C ASP A 54 -8.23 26.27 3.65
N ASP A 55 -9.09 26.60 4.60
CA ASP A 55 -10.51 26.24 4.59
C ASP A 55 -11.41 27.38 4.05
N SER A 56 -10.83 28.39 3.39
CA SER A 56 -11.60 29.47 2.77
C SER A 56 -12.39 28.99 1.53
N ASP A 57 -13.58 29.55 1.33
CA ASP A 57 -14.41 29.26 0.15
C ASP A 57 -13.69 29.59 -1.16
N GLU A 58 -12.80 30.58 -1.14
CA GLU A 58 -11.94 30.97 -2.27
C GLU A 58 -10.90 29.91 -2.62
N ALA A 59 -10.23 29.32 -1.62
CA ALA A 59 -9.29 28.23 -1.83
C ALA A 59 -10.00 27.00 -2.41
N TRP A 60 -11.18 26.67 -1.87
CA TRP A 60 -12.01 25.59 -2.40
C TRP A 60 -12.53 25.87 -3.82
N ALA A 61 -12.82 27.13 -4.18
CA ALA A 61 -13.18 27.52 -5.54
C ALA A 61 -12.03 27.29 -6.53
N LYS A 62 -10.81 27.70 -6.19
CA LYS A 62 -9.61 27.49 -7.02
C LYS A 62 -9.29 26.02 -7.25
N VAL A 63 -9.45 25.18 -6.21
CA VAL A 63 -9.27 23.72 -6.34
C VAL A 63 -10.30 23.10 -7.30
N ARG A 64 -11.56 23.57 -7.29
CA ARG A 64 -12.60 23.09 -8.21
C ARG A 64 -12.30 23.47 -9.66
N GLU A 65 -11.84 24.70 -9.89
CA GLU A 65 -11.44 25.17 -11.22
C GLU A 65 -10.24 24.38 -11.75
N GLN A 66 -9.20 24.17 -10.94
CA GLN A 66 -8.06 23.33 -11.32
C GLN A 66 -8.48 21.89 -11.65
N ARG A 67 -9.41 21.31 -10.87
CA ARG A 67 -9.95 19.96 -11.16
C ARG A 67 -10.75 19.92 -12.46
N ALA A 68 -11.51 20.97 -12.77
CA ALA A 68 -12.24 21.07 -14.03
C ALA A 68 -11.27 21.17 -15.22
N LEU A 69 -10.15 21.88 -15.09
CA LEU A 69 -9.11 21.94 -16.12
C LEU A 69 -8.45 20.56 -16.34
N VAL A 70 -8.11 19.84 -15.27
CA VAL A 70 -7.54 18.48 -15.36
C VAL A 70 -8.53 17.46 -15.92
N ALA A 71 -9.84 17.60 -15.68
CA ALA A 71 -10.85 16.74 -16.30
C ALA A 71 -11.02 17.00 -17.81
N ASN A 72 -10.67 18.21 -18.27
CA ASN A 72 -10.66 18.58 -19.69
C ASN A 72 -9.32 18.24 -20.37
N GLU A 73 -8.26 17.95 -19.62
CA GLU A 73 -7.08 17.27 -20.15
C GLU A 73 -7.37 15.77 -20.21
N ALA A 74 -7.37 15.20 -21.42
CA ALA A 74 -7.56 13.77 -21.62
C ALA A 74 -6.61 12.98 -20.73
N ALA A 75 -7.14 12.08 -19.90
CA ALA A 75 -6.37 11.24 -18.99
C ALA A 75 -5.14 10.67 -19.72
N PRO A 76 -3.93 10.73 -19.15
CA PRO A 76 -2.75 10.20 -19.81
C PRO A 76 -3.01 8.73 -20.15
N ALA A 77 -2.76 8.40 -21.43
CA ALA A 77 -3.07 7.11 -22.01
C ALA A 77 -2.72 5.98 -21.03
N SER A 78 -3.70 5.12 -20.76
CA SER A 78 -3.48 3.96 -19.90
C SER A 78 -2.26 3.20 -20.40
N TYR A 79 -1.29 3.00 -19.50
CA TYR A 79 -0.14 2.17 -19.77
C TYR A 79 -0.65 0.77 -20.13
N VAL A 80 -0.70 0.48 -21.43
CA VAL A 80 -0.97 -0.86 -21.93
C VAL A 80 0.30 -1.64 -21.64
N ALA A 81 0.34 -2.35 -20.51
CA ALA A 81 1.32 -3.40 -20.33
C ALA A 81 1.02 -4.45 -21.40
N SER A 82 1.64 -4.30 -22.56
CA SER A 82 1.66 -5.30 -23.62
C SER A 82 2.35 -6.53 -23.06
N ALA A 83 1.56 -7.44 -22.50
CA ALA A 83 1.99 -8.77 -22.13
C ALA A 83 2.50 -9.45 -23.40
N THR A 84 3.82 -9.53 -23.57
CA THR A 84 4.45 -10.36 -24.59
C THR A 84 3.95 -11.80 -24.39
N LYS A 85 3.04 -12.27 -25.24
CA LYS A 85 2.72 -13.69 -25.35
C LYS A 85 3.96 -14.41 -25.87
N VAL A 86 4.75 -14.98 -24.96
CA VAL A 86 5.72 -16.02 -25.32
C VAL A 86 4.92 -17.33 -25.45
N ALA A 87 4.68 -17.76 -26.68
CA ALA A 87 4.14 -19.09 -26.98
C ALA A 87 5.31 -20.10 -27.06
N PRO A 88 5.15 -21.34 -26.54
CA PRO A 88 6.25 -22.31 -26.43
C PRO A 88 6.66 -22.88 -27.81
N PRO A 89 7.92 -23.37 -27.95
CA PRO A 89 8.43 -23.88 -29.22
C PRO A 89 7.70 -25.15 -29.67
N LYS A 90 7.30 -25.19 -30.95
CA LYS A 90 6.71 -26.36 -31.60
C LYS A 90 7.72 -27.50 -31.64
N ARG A 91 7.40 -28.65 -31.02
CA ARG A 91 8.14 -29.90 -31.27
C ARG A 91 7.94 -30.29 -32.73
N GLY A 92 9.04 -30.37 -33.47
CA GLY A 92 9.05 -30.84 -34.85
C GLY A 92 8.54 -32.27 -34.94
N ARG A 93 7.67 -32.53 -35.92
CA ARG A 93 7.30 -33.89 -36.34
C ARG A 93 8.46 -34.42 -37.16
N VAL A 94 9.20 -35.38 -36.61
CA VAL A 94 10.18 -36.19 -37.34
C VAL A 94 9.39 -37.13 -38.25
N THR A 95 9.76 -37.14 -39.53
CA THR A 95 9.33 -38.12 -40.54
C THR A 95 9.92 -39.48 -40.26
#